data_AF-A0A5S3XXJ2-F1
#
_entry.id   AF-A0A5S3XXJ2-F1
#
_cell.length_a   1.000
_cell.length_b   1.000
_cell.length_c   1.000
_cell.angle_alpha   90.00
_cell.angle_beta   90.00
_cell.angle_gamma   90.00
#
_symmetry.space_group_name_H-M   'P 1'
#
loop_
_entity.id
_entity.type
_entity.pdbx_description
1 polymer ?
#
loop_
_entity_poly.entity_id
_entity_poly.type
_entity_poly.pdbx_seq_one_letter_code
_entity_poly.pdbx_strand_id
1 'polypeptide(L)' 'LYSGFKKAKQGNNVAIIPSLVLNRSETRDIDGSDINDWESNNNTEPSLDVKWAITPDMTLNATLNPD' A
#
# COMPACT_ATOMS: atom_id res chain seq x y z
N LEU A 1 -31.52 -16.02 29.61
CA LEU A 1 -31.43 -16.53 28.22
C LEU A 1 -31.35 -15.32 27.28
N TYR A 2 -30.16 -14.96 26.80
CA TYR A 2 -29.94 -13.75 26.00
C TYR A 2 -30.33 -13.98 24.54
N SER A 3 -31.37 -13.29 24.07
CA SER A 3 -31.93 -13.37 22.70
C SER A 3 -31.35 -12.31 21.75
N GLY A 4 -30.55 -11.35 22.28
CA GLY A 4 -30.18 -10.12 21.57
C GLY A 4 -29.41 -10.29 20.25
N PHE A 5 -28.63 -11.36 20.09
CA PHE A 5 -27.79 -11.56 18.89
C PHE A 5 -28.38 -12.50 17.85
N LYS A 6 -29.61 -13.02 18.05
CA LYS A 6 -30.22 -14.03 17.16
C LYS A 6 -30.41 -13.54 15.70
N LYS A 7 -30.36 -12.22 15.47
CA LYS A 7 -30.51 -11.58 14.16
C LYS A 7 -29.23 -10.89 13.65
N ALA A 8 -28.14 -10.92 14.40
CA ALA A 8 -26.89 -10.28 13.98
C ALA A 8 -26.29 -11.07 12.80
N LYS A 9 -26.22 -10.44 11.62
CA LYS A 9 -25.56 -11.02 10.45
C LYS A 9 -24.09 -10.60 10.48
N GLN A 10 -23.18 -11.57 10.45
CA GLN A 10 -21.76 -11.32 10.28
C GLN A 10 -21.56 -10.61 8.93
N GLY A 11 -21.00 -9.41 8.94
CA GLY A 11 -20.65 -8.68 7.73
C GLY A 11 -19.43 -9.30 7.05
N ASN A 12 -19.36 -9.23 5.72
CA ASN A 12 -18.17 -9.61 4.96
C ASN A 12 -17.11 -8.52 5.17
N ASN A 13 -16.15 -8.77 6.06
CA ASN A 13 -15.15 -7.78 6.44
C ASN A 13 -13.93 -7.87 5.51
N VAL A 14 -14.12 -7.47 4.25
CA VAL A 14 -13.07 -7.44 3.21
C VAL A 14 -12.73 -5.99 2.88
N ALA A 15 -11.44 -5.68 2.83
CA ALA A 15 -10.90 -4.41 2.35
C ALA A 15 -9.89 -4.65 1.23
N ILE A 16 -10.01 -3.86 0.17
CA ILE A 16 -9.05 -3.80 -0.94
C ILE A 16 -8.46 -2.39 -0.90
N ILE A 17 -7.16 -2.29 -0.74
CA ILE A 17 -6.46 -1.04 -0.48
C ILE A 17 -5.41 -0.86 -1.58
N PRO A 18 -5.74 -0.13 -2.66
CA PRO A 18 -4.76 0.22 -3.67
C PRO A 18 -3.82 1.30 -3.14
N SER A 19 -2.56 1.23 -3.55
CA SER A 19 -1.56 2.24 -3.23
C SER A 19 -0.70 2.57 -4.46
N LEU A 20 -0.20 3.81 -4.49
CA LEU A 20 0.69 4.30 -5.54
C LEU A 20 1.74 5.19 -4.89
N VAL A 21 3.01 4.82 -5.02
CA VAL A 21 4.14 5.64 -4.57
C VAL A 21 4.85 6.20 -5.79
N LEU A 22 5.05 7.52 -5.79
CA LEU A 22 5.82 8.24 -6.82
C LEU A 22 7.07 8.82 -6.15
N ASN A 23 8.24 8.48 -6.68
CA ASN A 23 9.53 8.97 -6.21
C ASN A 23 10.21 9.77 -7.32
N ARG A 24 10.83 10.89 -6.95
CA ARG A 24 11.76 11.64 -7.80
C ARG A 24 12.98 11.96 -6.96
N SER A 25 14.15 11.52 -7.39
CA SER A 25 15.44 11.93 -6.84
C SER A 25 16.18 12.76 -7.88
N GLU A 26 16.87 13.79 -7.42
CA GLU A 26 17.71 14.65 -8.24
C GLU A 26 19.11 14.65 -7.64
N THR A 27 20.09 14.39 -8.48
CA THR A 27 21.50 14.40 -8.11
C THR A 27 22.22 15.28 -9.12
N ARG A 28 23.23 16.02 -8.68
CA ARG A 28 24.11 16.75 -9.61
C ARG A 28 25.52 16.68 -9.09
N ASP A 29 26.45 16.61 -10.02
CA ASP A 29 27.86 16.70 -9.69
C ASP A 29 28.28 18.17 -9.56
N ILE A 30 29.15 18.45 -8.60
CA ILE A 30 29.72 19.77 -8.38
C ILE A 30 31.24 19.60 -8.41
N ASP A 31 31.84 19.84 -9.57
CA ASP A 31 33.29 19.77 -9.76
C ASP A 31 33.86 21.17 -10.02
N GLY A 32 34.34 21.81 -8.95
CA GLY A 32 34.98 23.12 -9.04
C GLY A 32 34.06 24.21 -9.60
N SER A 33 34.42 24.78 -10.75
CA SER A 33 33.63 25.81 -11.44
C SER A 33 32.59 25.24 -12.40
N ASP A 34 32.65 23.95 -12.73
CA ASP A 34 31.71 23.28 -13.62
C ASP A 34 30.57 22.66 -12.78
N ILE A 35 29.39 23.25 -12.92
CA ILE A 35 28.16 22.76 -12.31
C ILE A 35 27.37 22.07 -13.41
N ASN A 36 27.32 20.74 -13.33
CA ASN A 36 26.54 19.94 -14.27
C ASN A 36 25.03 20.11 -14.00
N ASP A 37 24.25 19.80 -15.03
CA ASP A 37 22.80 19.75 -14.94
C ASP A 37 22.34 18.69 -13.92
N TRP A 38 21.13 18.87 -13.38
CA TRP A 38 20.52 17.89 -12.49
C TRP A 38 20.17 16.60 -13.24
N GLU A 39 20.72 15.48 -12.78
CA GLU A 39 20.29 14.16 -13.17
C GLU A 39 19.09 13.75 -12.33
N SER A 40 17.96 13.48 -12.98
CA SER A 40 16.75 13.04 -12.29
C SER A 40 16.47 11.56 -12.50
N ASN A 41 16.16 10.86 -11.41
CA ASN A 41 15.63 9.51 -11.44
C ASN A 41 14.21 9.51 -10.87
N ASN A 42 13.27 8.91 -11.60
CA ASN A 42 11.89 8.79 -11.18
C ASN A 42 11.55 7.31 -10.98
N ASN A 43 10.91 6.96 -9.87
CA ASN A 43 10.37 5.61 -9.65
C ASN A 43 8.86 5.66 -9.39
N THR A 44 8.13 4.64 -9.85
CA THR A 44 6.70 4.49 -9.62
C THR A 44 6.42 3.08 -9.12
N GLU A 45 5.88 2.97 -7.91
CA GLU A 45 5.64 1.70 -7.24
C GLU A 45 4.13 1.58 -6.93
N PRO A 46 3.35 0.89 -7.77
CA PRO A 46 1.98 0.54 -7.44
C PRO A 46 1.96 -0.68 -6.50
N SER A 47 1.00 -0.74 -5.59
CA SER A 47 0.76 -1.94 -4.79
C SER A 47 -0.71 -2.13 -4.46
N LEU A 48 -1.07 -3.35 -4.06
CA LEU A 48 -2.43 -3.70 -3.66
C LEU A 48 -2.41 -4.55 -2.39
N ASP A 49 -3.05 -4.08 -1.34
CA ASP A 49 -3.31 -4.87 -0.15
C ASP A 49 -4.74 -5.41 -0.14
N VAL A 50 -4.89 -6.68 0.23
CA VAL A 50 -6.18 -7.32 0.49
C VAL A 50 -6.21 -7.78 1.95
N LYS A 51 -7.23 -7.35 2.69
CA LYS A 51 -7.46 -7.75 4.07
C LYS A 51 -8.85 -8.35 4.20
N TRP A 52 -8.95 -9.55 4.78
CA TRP A 52 -10.22 -10.23 4.97
C TRP A 52 -10.31 -10.86 6.35
N ALA A 53 -11.26 -10.41 7.19
CA ALA A 53 -11.63 -11.14 8.40
C ALA A 53 -12.67 -12.21 8.04
N ILE A 54 -12.19 -13.45 7.94
CA ILE A 54 -12.98 -14.63 7.53
C ILE A 54 -13.91 -15.03 8.69
N THR A 55 -13.38 -15.04 9.91
CA THR A 55 -14.10 -15.23 11.18
C THR A 55 -13.62 -14.19 12.20
N PRO A 56 -14.32 -13.99 13.34
CA PRO A 56 -13.89 -13.03 14.36
C PRO A 56 -12.46 -13.26 14.90
N ASP A 57 -11.94 -14.48 14.77
CA ASP A 57 -10.62 -14.93 15.22
C ASP A 57 -9.63 -15.19 14.08
N MET A 58 -10.04 -15.10 12.81
CA MET A 58 -9.17 -15.37 11.67
C MET A 58 -9.18 -14.24 10.64
N THR A 59 -7.98 -13.73 10.33
CA THR A 59 -7.76 -12.71 9.31
C THR A 59 -6.72 -13.18 8.28
N LEU A 60 -7.00 -12.91 7.01
CA LEU A 60 -6.07 -13.06 5.89
C LEU A 60 -5.59 -11.67 5.46
N ASN A 61 -4.28 -11.50 5.35
CA ASN A 61 -3.66 -10.30 4.80
C ASN A 61 -2.72 -10.72 3.66
N ALA A 62 -2.87 -10.09 2.50
CA ALA A 62 -2.01 -10.31 1.34
C ALA A 62 -1.63 -8.97 0.72
N THR A 63 -0.39 -8.85 0.26
CA THR A 63 0.15 -7.68 -0.43
C THR A 63 0.68 -8.12 -1.79
N LEU A 64 0.32 -7.38 -2.84
CA LEU A 64 0.80 -7.58 -4.20
C LEU A 64 1.63 -6.36 -4.62
N ASN A 65 2.89 -6.60 -4.95
CA ASN A 65 3.83 -5.63 -5.51
C ASN A 65 4.33 -6.18 -6.86
N PRO A 66 4.17 -5.46 -7.98
CA PRO A 66 4.46 -5.95 -9.32
C PRO A 66 5.88 -5.59 -9.77
N ASP A 67 6.88 -6.09 -9.05
CA ASP A 67 8.32 -5.94 -9.29
C ASP A 67 8.78 -5.65 -10.75
#